data_AF-A0A2A2WKR0-F1
#
_entry.id   AF-A0A2A2WKR0-F1
#
_cell.length_a   1.000
_cell.length_b   1.000
_cell.length_c   1.000
_cell.angle_alpha   90.00
_cell.angle_beta   90.00
_cell.angle_gamma   90.00
#
_symmetry.space_group_name_H-M   'P 1'
#
loop_
_entity.id
_entity.type
_entity.pdbx_description
1 polymer ?
#
loop_
_entity_poly.entity_id
_entity_poly.type
_entity_poly.pdbx_seq_one_letter_code
_entity_poly.pdbx_strand_id
1 'polypeptide(L)'
;MLRSWFGYRKAEPGGKKSSPLDDVHVSSWPPEWTSELLDLLSVLTRLVGLEEAQVELLDEIMSVSLASRDMLASAGAVWPDGTKDSQRRPDYSSAQPGFDEGDEGQLGFSFT
;
A
#
# COMPACT_ATOMS: atom_id res chain seq x y z
N MET A 1 -3.62 -3.71 14.52
CA MET A 1 -3.54 -2.26 14.24
C MET A 1 -4.33 -1.42 15.23
N LEU A 2 -5.66 -1.58 15.37
CA LEU A 2 -6.46 -0.79 16.32
C LEU A 2 -5.96 -0.92 17.77
N ARG A 3 -5.68 -2.14 18.22
CA ARG A 3 -5.19 -2.41 19.58
C ARG A 3 -3.87 -1.70 19.89
N SER A 4 -2.94 -1.67 18.94
CA SER A 4 -1.67 -0.98 19.10
C SER A 4 -1.84 0.53 19.03
N TRP A 5 -2.62 1.05 18.06
CA TRP A 5 -2.90 2.48 17.91
C TRP A 5 -3.54 3.06 19.17
N PHE A 6 -4.58 2.40 19.70
CA PHE A 6 -5.23 2.80 20.95
C PHE A 6 -4.29 2.59 22.15
N GLY A 7 -3.57 1.47 22.18
CA GLY A 7 -2.65 1.11 23.26
C GLY A 7 -1.57 2.15 23.57
N TYR A 8 -1.06 2.84 22.54
CA TYR A 8 -0.07 3.92 22.69
C TYR A 8 -0.68 5.27 23.11
N ARG A 9 -1.99 5.45 22.97
CA ARG A 9 -2.70 6.72 23.21
C ARG A 9 -3.57 6.70 24.48
N LYS A 10 -3.58 5.60 25.23
CA LYS A 10 -4.21 5.55 26.55
C LYS A 10 -3.43 6.41 27.55
N ALA A 11 -4.12 6.78 28.64
CA ALA A 11 -3.52 7.54 29.75
C ALA A 11 -2.25 6.89 30.31
N GLU A 12 -2.21 5.55 30.37
CA GLU A 12 -1.00 4.77 30.60
C GLU A 12 -0.67 4.00 29.31
N PRO A 13 0.29 4.49 28.50
CA PRO A 13 0.71 3.81 27.29
C PRO A 13 1.30 2.44 27.62
N GLY A 14 0.89 1.41 26.86
CA GLY A 14 1.52 0.10 26.95
C GLY A 14 2.87 0.08 26.21
N GLY A 15 3.82 -0.74 26.67
CA GLY A 15 5.11 -0.90 25.99
C GLY A 15 6.27 -1.10 26.95
N LYS A 16 7.46 -1.38 26.42
CA LYS A 16 8.69 -1.45 27.21
C LYS A 16 9.14 -0.03 27.52
N LYS A 17 9.15 0.33 28.80
CA LYS A 17 9.81 1.56 29.28
C LYS A 17 11.31 1.31 29.39
N SER A 18 12.08 2.05 28.61
CA SER A 18 13.52 1.95 28.50
C SER A 18 14.25 3.23 28.87
N SER A 19 13.53 4.36 28.88
CA SER A 19 14.07 5.70 29.13
C SER A 19 13.04 6.59 29.83
N PRO A 20 13.47 7.59 30.62
CA PRO A 20 12.57 8.63 31.16
C PRO A 20 11.78 9.41 30.11
N LEU A 21 12.21 9.37 28.84
CA LEU A 21 11.46 9.93 27.71
C LEU A 21 10.15 9.17 27.42
N ASP A 22 10.06 7.90 27.79
CA ASP A 22 8.86 7.08 27.57
C ASP A 22 7.69 7.50 28.49
N ASP A 23 7.96 8.29 29.53
CA ASP A 23 6.95 8.88 30.41
C ASP A 23 6.46 10.24 29.89
N VAL A 24 7.06 10.77 28.82
CA VAL A 24 6.60 12.00 28.16
C VAL A 24 5.50 11.65 27.17
N HIS A 25 4.25 11.80 27.59
CA HIS A 25 3.08 11.63 26.74
C HIS A 25 2.06 12.75 26.96
N VAL A 26 1.07 12.81 26.07
CA VAL A 26 -0.01 13.78 26.18
C VAL A 26 -0.75 13.57 27.50
N SER A 27 -1.04 14.67 28.20
CA SER A 27 -1.63 14.67 29.55
C SER A 27 -3.15 14.50 29.57
N SER A 28 -3.81 14.70 28.42
CA SER A 28 -5.25 14.57 28.25
C SER A 28 -5.56 14.06 26.86
N TRP A 29 -6.76 13.50 26.67
CA TRP A 29 -7.22 13.02 25.37
C TRP A 29 -7.55 14.20 24.45
N PRO A 30 -6.77 14.41 23.38
CA PRO A 30 -7.05 15.49 22.45
C PRO A 30 -8.25 15.15 21.56
N PRO A 31 -9.09 16.14 21.18
CA PRO A 31 -10.26 15.90 20.32
C PRO A 31 -9.89 15.28 18.96
N GLU A 32 -8.72 15.59 18.41
CA GLU A 32 -8.20 15.03 17.16
C GLU A 32 -8.03 13.51 17.21
N TRP A 33 -7.69 12.93 18.37
CA TRP A 33 -7.58 11.48 18.50
C TRP A 33 -8.95 10.78 18.41
N THR A 34 -10.03 11.46 18.80
CA THR A 34 -11.37 10.95 18.56
C THR A 34 -11.67 10.90 17.06
N SER A 35 -11.32 11.96 16.33
CA SER A 35 -11.47 11.99 14.87
C SER A 35 -10.64 10.89 14.19
N GLU A 36 -9.34 10.78 14.53
CA GLU A 36 -8.47 9.71 14.01
C GLU A 36 -9.02 8.31 14.31
N LEU A 37 -9.54 8.08 15.52
CA LEU A 37 -10.13 6.80 15.90
C LEU A 37 -11.38 6.48 15.06
N LEU A 38 -12.25 7.47 14.84
CA LEU A 38 -13.45 7.30 14.03
C LEU A 38 -13.10 7.04 12.56
N ASP A 39 -12.09 7.72 12.02
CA ASP A 39 -11.59 7.48 10.66
C ASP A 39 -11.02 6.07 10.53
N LEU A 40 -10.18 5.65 11.49
CA LEU A 40 -9.60 4.31 11.51
C LEU A 40 -10.69 3.22 11.59
N LEU A 41 -11.68 3.40 12.47
CA LEU A 41 -12.81 2.47 12.56
C LEU A 41 -13.61 2.44 11.25
N SER A 42 -13.85 3.60 10.64
CA SER A 42 -14.58 3.71 9.37
C SER A 42 -13.86 2.97 8.24
N VAL A 43 -12.53 3.12 8.14
CA VAL A 43 -11.71 2.40 7.16
C VAL A 43 -11.76 0.89 7.43
N LEU A 44 -11.55 0.47 8.68
CA LEU A 44 -11.58 -0.95 9.04
C LEU A 44 -12.95 -1.59 8.74
N THR A 45 -14.05 -0.91 9.06
CA THR A 45 -15.40 -1.38 8.74
C THR A 45 -15.62 -1.52 7.24
N ARG A 46 -15.16 -0.54 6.44
CA ARG A 46 -15.25 -0.62 4.98
C ARG A 46 -14.41 -1.76 4.40
N LEU A 47 -13.21 -1.98 4.93
CA LEU A 47 -12.35 -3.11 4.51
C LEU A 47 -13.01 -4.45 4.81
N VAL A 48 -13.56 -4.61 6.02
CA VAL A 48 -14.31 -5.83 6.38
C VAL A 48 -15.53 -6.01 5.46
N GLY A 49 -16.24 -4.93 5.14
CA GLY A 49 -17.36 -4.97 4.19
C GLY A 49 -16.96 -5.38 2.76
N LEU A 50 -15.68 -5.33 2.39
CA LEU A 50 -15.18 -5.77 1.09
C LEU A 50 -14.71 -7.23 1.09
N GLU A 51 -14.61 -7.89 2.24
CA GLU A 51 -14.03 -9.24 2.33
C GLU A 51 -14.76 -10.25 1.45
N GLU A 52 -16.10 -10.24 1.44
CA GLU A 52 -16.89 -11.16 0.62
C GLU A 52 -16.63 -10.96 -0.88
N ALA A 53 -16.64 -9.70 -1.35
CA ALA A 53 -16.38 -9.37 -2.75
C ALA A 53 -14.93 -9.69 -3.16
N GLN A 54 -13.97 -9.56 -2.24
CA GLN A 54 -12.57 -9.92 -2.49
C GLN A 54 -12.41 -11.43 -2.64
N VAL A 55 -13.10 -12.22 -1.82
CA VAL A 55 -13.11 -13.69 -1.93
C VAL A 55 -13.75 -14.12 -3.24
N GLU A 56 -14.92 -13.56 -3.59
CA GLU A 56 -15.60 -13.87 -4.85
C GLU A 56 -14.72 -13.57 -6.07
N LEU A 57 -14.10 -12.39 -6.10
CA LEU A 57 -13.18 -12.01 -7.18
C LEU A 57 -11.95 -12.92 -7.24
N LEU A 58 -11.39 -13.29 -6.08
CA LEU A 58 -10.24 -14.18 -6.04
C LEU A 58 -10.61 -15.58 -6.57
N ASP A 59 -11.75 -16.11 -6.15
CA ASP A 59 -12.25 -17.41 -6.61
C ASP A 59 -12.53 -17.38 -8.11
N GLU A 60 -13.12 -16.30 -8.65
CA GLU A 60 -13.30 -16.10 -10.08
C GLU A 60 -11.97 -16.17 -10.82
N ILE A 61 -10.97 -15.41 -10.38
CA ILE A 61 -9.62 -15.40 -10.98
C ILE A 61 -8.99 -16.79 -10.92
N MET A 62 -9.09 -17.48 -9.78
CA MET A 62 -8.52 -18.81 -9.60
C MET A 62 -9.25 -19.91 -10.38
N SER A 63 -10.52 -19.69 -10.72
CA SER A 63 -11.31 -20.63 -11.52
C SER A 63 -10.97 -20.61 -13.01
N VAL A 64 -10.35 -19.53 -13.50
CA VAL A 64 -10.02 -19.35 -14.91
C VAL A 64 -8.81 -20.18 -15.30
N SER A 65 -8.87 -20.85 -16.45
CA SER A 65 -7.74 -21.59 -16.98
C SER A 65 -6.60 -20.66 -17.40
N LEU A 66 -5.36 -21.07 -17.10
CA LEU A 66 -4.19 -20.33 -17.53
C LEU A 66 -4.13 -20.28 -19.06
N ALA A 67 -3.90 -19.10 -19.62
CA ALA A 67 -3.70 -18.94 -21.05
C ALA A 67 -2.45 -19.72 -21.50
N SER A 68 -2.61 -20.58 -22.50
CA SER A 68 -1.47 -21.29 -23.08
C SER A 68 -0.57 -20.32 -23.86
N ARG A 69 0.67 -20.74 -24.10
CA ARG A 69 1.60 -19.99 -24.95
C ARG A 69 1.00 -19.71 -26.33
N ASP A 70 0.33 -20.69 -26.93
CA ASP A 70 -0.27 -20.54 -28.27
C ASP A 70 -1.47 -19.58 -28.27
N MET A 71 -2.26 -19.57 -27.19
CA MET A 71 -3.36 -18.60 -27.03
C MET A 71 -2.80 -17.19 -26.95
N LEU A 72 -1.75 -16.98 -26.14
CA LEU A 72 -1.07 -15.70 -26.04
C LEU A 72 -0.46 -15.29 -27.39
N ALA A 73 0.12 -16.23 -28.13
CA ALA A 73 0.72 -15.98 -29.45
C ALA A 73 -0.34 -15.52 -30.46
N SER A 74 -1.49 -16.19 -30.44
CA SER A 74 -2.65 -15.85 -31.29
C SER A 74 -3.24 -14.48 -30.93
N ALA A 75 -3.11 -14.05 -29.67
CA ALA A 75 -3.47 -12.71 -29.21
C ALA A 75 -2.40 -11.63 -29.51
N GLY A 76 -1.30 -12.00 -30.16
CA GLY A 76 -0.23 -11.07 -30.55
C GLY A 76 0.93 -10.95 -29.56
N ALA A 77 0.98 -11.80 -28.52
CA ALA A 77 2.17 -11.87 -27.67
C ALA A 77 3.34 -12.44 -28.48
N VAL A 78 4.50 -11.80 -28.36
CA VAL A 78 5.75 -12.21 -29.00
C VAL A 78 6.77 -12.47 -27.90
N TRP A 79 7.60 -13.50 -28.08
CA TRP A 79 8.65 -13.86 -27.12
C TRP A 79 10.02 -13.75 -27.76
N PRO A 80 11.04 -13.39 -26.97
CA PRO A 80 12.37 -13.21 -27.49
C PRO A 80 12.98 -14.52 -28.03
N ASP A 81 13.44 -14.53 -29.28
CA ASP A 81 14.04 -15.69 -29.93
C ASP A 81 15.59 -15.65 -29.84
N GLY A 82 16.07 -15.95 -28.63
CA GLY A 82 17.51 -16.07 -28.37
C GLY A 82 18.10 -14.87 -27.65
N THR A 83 19.42 -14.82 -27.54
CA THR A 83 20.14 -13.94 -26.60
C THR A 83 20.32 -12.50 -27.08
N LYS A 84 20.17 -12.23 -28.38
CA LYS A 84 20.34 -10.89 -28.97
C LYS A 84 19.03 -10.13 -29.19
N ASP A 85 17.90 -10.71 -28.79
CA ASP A 85 16.59 -10.11 -29.00
C ASP A 85 16.40 -8.84 -28.13
N SER A 86 15.97 -7.75 -28.77
CA SER A 86 15.63 -6.48 -28.14
C SER A 86 14.54 -6.60 -27.07
N GLN A 87 13.60 -7.56 -27.19
CA GLN A 87 12.54 -7.83 -26.22
C GLN A 87 13.07 -8.33 -24.86
N ARG A 88 14.34 -8.75 -24.76
CA ARG A 88 14.97 -9.08 -23.47
C ARG A 88 15.35 -7.85 -22.65
N ARG A 89 15.27 -6.65 -23.22
CA ARG A 89 15.47 -5.39 -22.51
C ARG A 89 14.12 -4.79 -22.18
N PRO A 90 13.90 -4.31 -20.94
CA PRO A 90 12.70 -3.57 -20.61
C PRO A 90 12.54 -2.38 -21.56
N ASP A 91 11.34 -2.22 -22.11
CA ASP A 91 11.03 -1.07 -22.96
C ASP A 91 10.75 0.15 -22.09
N TYR A 92 11.74 1.04 -22.02
CA TYR A 92 11.62 2.32 -21.32
C TYR A 92 11.02 3.43 -22.19
N SER A 93 10.56 3.14 -23.42
CA SER A 93 9.94 4.16 -24.29
C SER A 93 8.66 4.77 -23.70
N SER A 94 7.96 3.99 -22.88
CA SER A 94 6.77 4.41 -22.12
C SER A 94 7.09 4.90 -20.70
N ALA A 95 8.34 4.72 -20.24
CA ALA A 95 8.77 5.36 -19.01
C ALA A 95 8.79 6.86 -19.27
N GLN A 96 7.88 7.59 -18.62
CA GLN A 96 7.88 9.04 -18.64
C GLN A 96 9.31 9.51 -18.36
N PRO A 97 9.92 10.35 -19.22
CA PRO A 97 11.21 10.93 -18.92
C PRO A 97 11.08 11.65 -17.57
N GLY A 98 12.13 11.52 -16.77
CA GLY A 98 12.16 11.83 -15.35
C GLY A 98 11.38 13.07 -14.97
N PHE A 99 10.74 12.96 -13.80
CA PHE A 99 10.33 14.10 -12.99
C PHE A 99 11.45 15.15 -13.06
N ASP A 100 11.20 16.25 -13.77
CA ASP A 100 12.18 17.31 -13.94
C ASP A 100 12.57 17.80 -12.55
N GLU A 101 13.87 17.95 -12.35
CA GLU A 101 14.49 18.34 -11.08
C GLU A 101 14.22 19.84 -10.87
N GLY A 102 12.97 20.14 -10.53
CA GLY A 102 12.45 21.48 -10.40
C GLY A 102 10.98 21.46 -10.02
N ASP A 103 10.71 21.90 -8.80
CA ASP A 103 9.40 22.32 -8.29
C ASP A 103 8.59 21.22 -7.56
N GLU A 104 8.62 21.38 -6.23
CA GLU A 104 7.67 20.90 -5.24
C GLU A 104 7.23 19.42 -5.35
N GLY A 105 7.89 18.57 -4.56
CA GLY A 105 7.46 17.19 -4.37
C GLY A 105 5.95 17.10 -4.07
N GLN A 106 5.29 16.12 -4.67
CA GLN A 106 3.84 15.83 -4.60
C GLN A 106 3.23 15.76 -3.19
N LEU A 107 4.04 15.86 -2.14
CA LEU A 107 3.63 15.74 -0.75
C LEU A 107 4.06 16.94 0.12
N GLY A 108 4.58 18.03 -0.46
CA GLY A 108 4.75 19.31 0.24
C GLY A 108 5.71 19.28 1.44
N PHE A 109 6.64 18.34 1.51
CA PHE A 109 7.64 18.28 2.59
C PHE A 109 8.99 18.81 2.11
N SER A 110 9.44 19.90 2.72
CA SER A 110 10.82 20.38 2.61
C SER A 110 11.66 19.74 3.71
N PHE A 111 12.70 19.00 3.34
CA PHE A 111 13.75 18.63 4.28
C PHE A 111 14.85 19.71 4.19
N THR A 112 15.00 20.47 5.27
CA THR A 112 16.17 21.36 5.48
C THR A 112 17.36 20.54 5.95
#